data_AF-A0A8T7KH55-F1
#
_entry.id   AF-A0A8T7KH55-F1
#
_cell.length_a   1.000
_cell.length_b   1.000
_cell.length_c   1.000
_cell.angle_alpha   90.00
_cell.angle_beta   90.00
_cell.angle_gamma   90.00
#
_symmetry.space_group_name_H-M   'P 1'
#
loop_
_entity.id
_entity.type
_entity.pdbx_description
1 polymer ?
#
loop_
_entity_poly.entity_id
_entity_poly.type
_entity_poly.pdbx_seq_one_letter_code
_entity_poly.pdbx_strand_id
1 'polypeptide(L)'
;MINDTWERRSSITTIYERKWEIKAKDILDFLPKTNCSECGLLTCFAFAMALVKGQKHLTDCSALSKPEFVQDQEALARLLQTGA
;
A
#
# COMPACT_ATOMS: atom_id res chain seq x y z
N MET A 1 42.30 9.97 19.49
CA MET A 1 41.37 9.71 20.61
C MET A 1 39.98 9.59 20.01
N ILE A 2 39.27 8.50 20.30
CA ILE A 2 38.03 8.06 19.65
C ILE A 2 36.84 8.83 20.23
N ASN A 3 36.57 10.07 19.82
CA ASN A 3 35.32 10.71 20.29
C ASN A 3 34.65 11.79 19.42
N ASP A 4 35.17 12.17 18.25
CA ASP A 4 34.52 13.27 17.49
C ASP A 4 33.20 12.85 16.79
N THR A 5 32.83 11.56 16.84
CA THR A 5 31.61 11.02 16.25
C THR A 5 30.39 11.05 17.18
N TRP A 6 30.56 11.38 18.46
CA TRP A 6 29.47 11.34 19.46
C TRP A 6 28.66 12.64 19.59
N GLU A 7 29.15 13.76 19.06
CA GLU A 7 28.56 15.09 19.32
C GLU A 7 27.33 15.41 18.44
N ARG A 8 27.08 14.62 17.39
CA ARG A 8 25.95 14.83 16.44
C ARG A 8 24.78 13.86 16.64
N ARG A 9 24.76 13.09 17.73
CA ARG A 9 23.72 12.05 17.94
C ARG A 9 22.39 12.58 18.48
N SER A 10 22.34 13.84 18.88
CA SER A 10 21.16 14.49 19.48
C SER A 10 20.14 15.03 18.47
N SER A 11 20.47 15.12 17.18
CA SER A 11 19.57 15.66 16.14
C SER A 11 18.87 14.59 15.29
N ILE A 12 19.01 13.31 15.62
CA ILE A 12 18.20 12.25 14.99
C ILE A 12 16.86 12.23 15.73
N THR A 13 15.96 13.15 15.38
CA THR A 13 14.55 13.02 15.76
C THR A 13 13.97 11.85 14.98
N THR A 14 14.03 10.65 15.55
CA THR A 14 13.18 9.57 15.11
C THR A 14 11.75 10.06 15.28
N ILE A 15 11.05 10.25 14.18
CA ILE A 15 9.62 10.54 14.17
C ILE A 15 8.89 9.39 14.90
N TYR A 16 8.61 9.60 16.19
CA TYR A 16 7.85 8.69 17.06
C TYR A 16 6.34 8.77 16.81
N GLU A 17 5.93 9.41 15.73
CA GLU A 17 4.54 9.46 15.30
C GLU A 17 4.28 8.22 14.44
N ARG A 18 3.33 7.38 14.88
CA ARG A 18 2.79 6.30 14.03
C ARG A 18 2.13 6.96 12.82
N LYS A 19 2.92 7.16 11.76
CA LYS A 19 2.41 7.60 10.48
C LYS A 19 1.47 6.49 9.97
N TRP A 20 0.18 6.78 10.00
CA TRP A 20 -0.85 5.93 9.40
C TRP A 20 -0.73 6.07 7.88
N GLU A 21 0.28 5.43 7.30
CA GLU A 21 0.38 5.28 5.86
C GLU A 21 -0.20 3.92 5.49
N ILE A 22 -1.18 3.91 4.59
CA ILE A 22 -1.66 2.67 3.98
C ILE A 22 -0.49 2.07 3.20
N LYS A 23 -0.01 0.90 3.60
CA LYS A 23 1.09 0.24 2.90
C LYS A 23 0.54 -0.59 1.75
N ALA A 24 1.29 -0.64 0.66
CA ALA A 24 0.94 -1.50 -0.48
C ALA A 24 0.79 -2.98 -0.07
N LYS A 25 1.50 -3.42 0.98
CA LYS A 25 1.34 -4.75 1.55
C LYS A 25 -0.07 -4.97 2.12
N ASP A 26 -0.61 -4.00 2.85
CA ASP A 26 -1.94 -4.11 3.46
C ASP A 26 -3.02 -4.23 2.38
N ILE A 27 -2.86 -3.50 1.27
CA ILE A 27 -3.74 -3.61 0.09
C ILE A 27 -3.57 -4.96 -0.60
N LEU A 28 -2.32 -5.43 -0.77
CA LEU A 28 -2.02 -6.70 -1.43
C LEU A 28 -2.75 -7.88 -0.77
N ASP A 29 -2.96 -7.84 0.55
CA ASP A 29 -3.63 -8.90 1.29
C ASP A 29 -5.11 -9.07 0.95
N PHE A 30 -5.76 -8.04 0.40
CA PHE A 30 -7.14 -8.09 -0.10
C PHE A 30 -7.22 -8.32 -1.62
N LEU A 31 -6.08 -8.40 -2.32
CA LEU A 31 -6.10 -8.66 -3.76
C LEU A 31 -6.18 -10.17 -4.06
N PRO A 32 -6.71 -10.56 -5.23
CA PRO A 32 -6.75 -11.97 -5.67
C PRO A 32 -5.38 -12.64 -5.84
N LYS A 33 -4.28 -11.87 -5.83
CA LYS A 33 -2.88 -12.34 -5.96
C LYS A 33 -2.60 -13.24 -7.18
N THR A 34 -3.44 -13.19 -8.21
CA THR A 34 -3.31 -14.02 -9.43
C THR A 34 -2.19 -13.56 -10.38
N ASN A 35 -1.72 -12.31 -10.24
CA ASN A 35 -0.77 -11.66 -11.15
C ASN A 35 -1.19 -11.74 -12.64
N CYS A 36 -2.50 -11.74 -12.93
CA CYS A 36 -3.04 -11.93 -14.28
C CYS A 36 -2.62 -10.86 -15.30
N SER A 37 -2.12 -9.69 -14.85
CA SER A 37 -1.73 -8.56 -15.69
C SER A 37 -2.84 -7.92 -16.54
N GLU A 38 -4.10 -8.30 -16.33
CA GLU A 38 -5.27 -7.76 -17.05
C GLU A 38 -5.50 -6.26 -16.80
N CYS A 39 -5.03 -5.74 -15.65
CA CYS A 39 -5.08 -4.31 -15.31
C CYS A 39 -3.93 -3.48 -15.92
N GLY A 40 -3.07 -4.10 -16.74
CA GLY A 40 -1.89 -3.49 -17.36
C GLY A 40 -0.64 -3.43 -16.49
N LEU A 41 -0.63 -4.12 -15.33
CA LEU A 41 0.49 -4.17 -14.41
C LEU A 41 0.96 -5.61 -14.20
N LEU A 42 2.28 -5.83 -14.24
CA LEU A 42 2.90 -7.15 -14.22
C LEU A 42 2.60 -7.98 -12.96
N THR A 43 2.29 -7.33 -11.84
CA THR A 43 2.03 -8.01 -10.56
C THR A 43 0.91 -7.33 -9.79
N CYS A 44 0.21 -8.09 -8.95
CA CYS A 44 -0.78 -7.56 -8.01
C CYS A 44 -0.13 -6.58 -7.01
N PHE A 45 1.16 -6.75 -6.69
CA PHE A 45 1.88 -5.79 -5.85
C PHE A 45 2.09 -4.45 -6.56
N ALA A 46 2.41 -4.45 -7.86
CA ALA A 46 2.48 -3.22 -8.64
C ALA A 46 1.12 -2.51 -8.67
N PHE A 47 0.02 -3.26 -8.79
CA PHE A 47 -1.33 -2.71 -8.66
C PHE A 47 -1.60 -2.12 -7.28
N ALA A 48 -1.24 -2.82 -6.20
CA ALA A 48 -1.36 -2.31 -4.84
C ALA A 48 -0.58 -0.99 -4.64
N MET A 49 0.65 -0.90 -5.16
CA MET A 49 1.42 0.35 -5.15
C MET A 49 0.75 1.48 -5.95
N ALA A 50 0.16 1.16 -7.10
CA ALA A 50 -0.56 2.13 -7.91
C ALA A 50 -1.81 2.65 -7.20
N LEU A 51 -2.52 1.79 -6.44
CA LEU A 51 -3.65 2.17 -5.58
C LEU A 51 -3.20 3.13 -4.46
N VAL A 52 -2.10 2.83 -3.75
CA VAL A 52 -1.54 3.76 -2.73
C VAL A 52 -1.24 5.13 -3.32
N LYS A 53 -0.75 5.18 -4.57
CA LYS A 53 -0.43 6.43 -5.28
C LYS A 53 -1.62 7.11 -5.93
N GLY A 54 -2.83 6.55 -5.85
CA GLY A 54 -4.02 7.05 -6.55
C GLY A 54 -3.93 7.02 -8.08
N GLN A 55 -3.05 6.19 -8.65
CA GLN A 55 -2.83 6.07 -10.10
C GLN A 55 -3.77 5.08 -10.76
N LYS A 56 -4.45 4.25 -9.95
CA LYS A 56 -5.39 3.21 -10.36
C LYS A 56 -6.59 3.22 -9.42
N HIS A 57 -7.69 2.65 -9.89
CA HIS A 57 -8.92 2.45 -9.12
C HIS A 57 -9.20 0.96 -8.93
N LEU A 58 -10.01 0.61 -7.92
CA LEU A 58 -10.40 -0.78 -7.66
C LEU A 58 -11.09 -1.44 -8.86
N THR A 59 -11.83 -0.65 -9.65
CA THR A 59 -12.52 -1.08 -10.87
C THR A 59 -11.58 -1.43 -12.02
N ASP A 60 -10.31 -1.04 -11.96
CA ASP A 60 -9.32 -1.37 -13.00
C ASP A 60 -8.85 -2.83 -12.91
N CYS A 61 -9.18 -3.53 -11.82
CA CYS A 61 -8.91 -4.96 -11.67
C CYS A 61 -10.19 -5.76 -11.94
N SER A 62 -10.25 -6.38 -13.12
CA SER A 62 -11.27 -7.34 -13.53
C SER A 62 -11.44 -8.50 -12.53
N ALA A 63 -10.33 -9.04 -12.04
CA ALA A 63 -10.34 -10.13 -11.07
C ALA A 63 -10.98 -9.72 -9.73
N LEU A 64 -10.75 -8.48 -9.28
CA LEU A 64 -11.32 -7.96 -8.02
C LEU A 64 -12.84 -7.67 -8.14
N SER A 65 -13.36 -7.51 -9.36
CA SER A 65 -14.79 -7.27 -9.61
C SER A 65 -15.63 -8.55 -9.61
N LYS A 66 -15.02 -9.72 -9.41
CA LYS A 66 -15.74 -10.99 -9.33
C LYS A 66 -16.53 -11.10 -8.03
N PRO A 67 -17.68 -11.81 -8.03
CA PRO A 67 -18.51 -11.98 -6.84
C PRO A 67 -17.76 -12.59 -5.64
N GLU A 68 -16.73 -13.40 -5.90
CA GLU A 68 -15.88 -14.02 -4.89
C GLU A 68 -15.04 -13.03 -4.08
N PHE A 69 -14.78 -11.82 -4.61
CA PHE A 69 -13.94 -10.79 -3.98
C PHE A 69 -14.71 -9.51 -3.64
N VAL A 70 -16.04 -9.51 -3.69
CA VAL A 70 -16.87 -8.32 -3.40
C VAL A 70 -16.62 -7.80 -1.98
N GLN A 71 -16.51 -8.70 -1.00
CA GLN A 71 -16.24 -8.33 0.39
C GLN A 71 -14.86 -7.68 0.55
N ASP A 72 -13.85 -8.23 -0.13
CA ASP A 72 -12.49 -7.69 -0.13
C ASP A 72 -12.44 -6.33 -0.83
N GLN A 73 -13.14 -6.18 -1.97
CA GLN A 73 -13.24 -4.93 -2.70
C GLN A 73 -13.88 -3.83 -1.84
N GLU A 74 -14.97 -4.13 -1.12
CA GLU A 74 -15.60 -3.20 -0.20
C GLU A 74 -14.70 -2.83 0.98
N ALA A 75 -14.00 -3.81 1.56
CA ALA A 75 -13.05 -3.56 2.65
C ALA A 75 -11.90 -2.65 2.18
N LEU A 76 -11.38 -2.91 0.98
CA LEU A 76 -10.33 -2.10 0.36
C LEU A 76 -10.82 -0.69 0.06
N ALA A 77 -12.06 -0.53 -0.40
CA ALA A 77 -12.68 0.78 -0.64
C ALA A 77 -12.75 1.59 0.66
N ARG A 78 -13.15 0.98 1.78
CA ARG A 78 -13.17 1.64 3.10
C ARG A 78 -11.78 2.03 3.58
N LEU A 79 -10.80 1.13 3.40
CA LEU A 79 -9.41 1.38 3.75
C LEU A 79 -8.85 2.59 3.01
N LEU A 80 -9.03 2.64 1.68
CA LEU A 80 -8.55 3.74 0.84
C LEU A 80 -9.24 5.09 1.13
N GLN A 81 -10.49 5.08 1.57
CA GLN A 81 -11.23 6.29 1.98
C GLN A 81 -10.76 6.88 3.32
N THR A 82 -10.06 6.11 4.16
CA THR A 82 -9.62 6.57 5.50
C THR A 82 -8.26 7.28 5.45
N GLY A 83 -7.50 7.11 4.36
CA GLY A 83 -6.16 7.66 4.20
C GLY A 83 -6.05 8.87 3.25
N ALA A 84 -7.18 9.44 2.81
CA ALA A 84 -7.25 10.61 1.94
C ALA A 84 -7.47 11.91 2.73
#